data_AF-A0AAV8YI24-F1
#
_entry.id   AF-A0AAV8YI24-F1
#
_cell.length_a   1.000
_cell.length_b   1.000
_cell.length_c   1.000
_cell.angle_alpha   90.00
_cell.angle_beta   90.00
_cell.angle_gamma   90.00
#
_symmetry.space_group_name_H-M   'P 1'
#
loop_
_entity.id
_entity.type
_entity.pdbx_description
1 polymer ?
#
loop_
_entity_poly.entity_id
_entity_poly.type
_entity_poly.pdbx_seq_one_letter_code
_entity_poly.pdbx_strand_id
1 'polypeptide(L)'
;MSQLNKKNQQKLQVIEYFKNGMKNKDLSEKYKVHRSAISKIIHNKDKILQHKETMEKYGANKNFCQKRALGEPVTGPVLQAKAKQFHASLNVDSIFRRVMPGLPDLRNVTG
;
A
#
# COMPACT_ATOMS: atom_id res chain seq x y z
N MET A 1 6.67 -6.42 14.67
CA MET A 1 6.57 -4.98 14.41
C MET A 1 7.57 -4.62 13.32
N SER A 2 7.11 -4.16 12.16
CA SER A 2 7.99 -3.75 11.05
C SER A 2 8.72 -2.45 11.43
N GLN A 3 10.05 -2.44 11.38
CA GLN A 3 10.83 -1.24 11.66
C GLN A 3 10.59 -0.20 10.55
N LEU A 4 9.73 0.78 10.82
CA LEU A 4 9.51 1.89 9.90
C LEU A 4 10.77 2.78 9.90
N ASN A 5 11.35 3.03 8.72
CA ASN A 5 12.52 3.91 8.58
C ASN A 5 12.27 5.27 9.27
N LYS A 6 13.27 5.76 10.03
CA LYS A 6 13.28 7.05 10.75
C LYS A 6 12.76 8.22 9.92
N LYS A 7 13.03 8.23 8.60
CA LYS A 7 12.56 9.25 7.65
C LYS A 7 11.05 9.18 7.36
N ASN A 8 10.47 7.98 7.36
CA ASN A 8 9.02 7.80 7.14
C ASN A 8 8.22 8.11 8.39
N GLN A 9 8.76 7.82 9.59
CA GLN A 9 8.17 8.20 10.86
C GLN A 9 8.06 9.73 10.99
N GLN A 10 9.12 10.47 10.65
CA GLN A 10 9.11 11.94 10.66
C GLN A 10 8.01 12.53 9.78
N LYS A 11 7.80 11.98 8.57
CA LYS A 11 6.74 12.46 7.66
C LYS A 11 5.34 12.26 8.26
N LEU A 12 5.10 11.14 8.93
CA LEU A 12 3.81 10.84 9.57
C LEU A 12 3.54 11.78 10.74
N GLN A 13 4.56 12.05 11.57
CA GLN A 13 4.45 13.00 12.67
C GLN A 13 4.16 14.42 12.16
N VAL A 14 4.83 14.86 11.08
CA VAL A 14 4.53 16.16 10.46
C VAL A 14 3.07 16.27 10.02
N ILE A 15 2.50 15.20 9.44
CA ILE A 15 1.08 15.17 9.04
C ILE A 15 0.15 15.24 10.26
N GLU A 16 0.50 14.55 11.34
CA GLU A 16 -0.29 14.54 12.59
C GLU A 16 -0.31 15.91 13.26
N TYR A 17 0.86 16.54 13.45
CA TYR A 17 0.94 17.89 14.01
C TYR A 17 0.28 18.96 13.13
N PHE A 18 0.31 18.77 11.81
CA PHE A 18 -0.45 19.63 10.89
C PHE A 18 -1.96 19.47 11.09
N LYS A 19 -2.47 18.24 11.28
CA LYS A 19 -3.89 18.01 11.63
C LYS A 19 -4.28 18.65 12.97
N ASN A 20 -3.35 18.70 13.92
CA ASN A 20 -3.53 19.36 15.21
C ASN A 20 -3.43 20.90 15.14
N GLY A 21 -3.28 21.49 13.94
CA GLY A 21 -3.32 22.93 13.73
C GLY A 21 -1.98 23.67 13.75
N MET A 22 -0.84 22.95 13.81
CA MET A 22 0.48 23.62 13.72
C MET A 22 0.70 24.24 12.33
N LYS A 23 1.32 25.43 12.31
CA LYS A 23 1.66 26.10 11.05
C LYS A 23 2.94 25.51 10.45
N ASN A 24 3.09 25.69 9.14
CA ASN A 24 4.26 25.20 8.40
C ASN A 24 5.59 25.82 8.89
N LYS A 25 5.54 27.03 9.48
CA LYS A 25 6.71 27.69 10.07
C LYS A 25 7.19 26.93 11.32
N ASP A 26 6.28 26.66 12.24
CA ASP A 26 6.56 25.96 13.50
C ASP A 26 7.05 24.53 13.24
N LEU A 27 6.46 23.84 12.24
CA LEU A 27 6.91 22.52 11.79
C LEU A 27 8.32 22.54 11.18
N SER A 28 8.65 23.60 10.45
CA SER A 28 9.98 23.76 9.84
C SER A 28 11.06 23.92 10.91
N GLU A 29 10.79 24.73 11.93
CA GLU A 29 11.69 24.97 13.06
C GLU A 29 11.85 23.70 13.92
N LYS A 30 10.73 23.04 14.26
CA LYS A 30 10.73 21.83 15.09
C LYS A 30 11.51 20.66 14.47
N TYR A 31 11.34 20.42 13.18
CA TYR A 31 11.97 19.30 12.49
C TYR A 31 13.29 19.66 11.81
N LYS A 32 13.72 20.93 11.84
CA LYS A 32 14.87 21.46 11.09
C LYS A 32 14.81 21.09 9.59
N VAL A 33 13.60 21.13 9.03
CA VAL A 33 13.33 20.81 7.63
C VAL A 33 12.85 22.08 6.94
N HIS A 34 13.37 22.37 5.75
CA HIS A 34 13.00 23.57 5.01
C HIS A 34 11.48 23.64 4.75
N ARG A 35 10.91 24.85 4.79
CA ARG A 35 9.45 25.08 4.61
C ARG A 35 8.91 24.45 3.32
N SER A 36 9.69 24.45 2.24
CA SER A 36 9.30 23.81 0.97
C SER A 36 9.14 22.29 1.09
N ALA A 37 9.95 21.62 1.91
CA ALA A 37 9.85 20.18 2.15
C ALA A 37 8.64 19.84 3.04
N ILE A 38 8.35 20.64 4.07
CA ILE A 38 7.12 20.51 4.87
C ILE A 38 5.88 20.66 3.99
N SER A 39 5.85 21.67 3.12
CA SER A 39 4.76 21.87 2.16
C SER A 39 4.56 20.66 1.23
N LYS A 40 5.64 20.09 0.69
CA LYS A 40 5.58 18.86 -0.13
C LYS A 40 5.00 17.66 0.63
N ILE A 41 5.35 17.51 1.91
CA ILE A 41 4.83 16.43 2.76
C ILE A 41 3.33 16.60 2.96
N ILE A 42 2.88 17.82 3.29
CA ILE A 42 1.46 18.12 3.51
C ILE A 42 0.66 17.97 2.21
N HIS A 43 1.19 18.43 1.08
CA HIS A 43 0.55 18.30 -0.22
C HIS A 43 0.37 16.83 -0.63
N ASN A 44 1.33 15.97 -0.29
CA ASN A 44 1.28 14.53 -0.57
C ASN A 44 0.72 13.70 0.59
N LYS A 45 0.10 14.32 1.60
CA LYS A 45 -0.33 13.64 2.84
C LYS A 45 -1.22 12.42 2.58
N ASP A 46 -2.15 12.52 1.63
CA ASP A 46 -3.14 11.48 1.36
C ASP A 46 -2.47 10.25 0.76
N LYS A 47 -1.53 10.45 -0.17
CA LYS A 47 -0.72 9.37 -0.75
C LYS A 47 0.17 8.70 0.29
N ILE A 48 0.74 9.48 1.22
CA ILE A 48 1.58 8.97 2.30
C ILE A 48 0.76 8.12 3.27
N LEU A 49 -0.46 8.54 3.61
CA LEU A 49 -1.38 7.79 4.47
C LEU A 49 -1.87 6.50 3.78
N GLN A 50 -2.28 6.57 2.52
CA GLN A 50 -2.66 5.39 1.73
C GLN A 50 -1.51 4.38 1.63
N HIS A 51 -0.28 4.86 1.43
CA HIS A 51 0.89 3.98 1.39
C HIS A 51 1.14 3.31 2.75
N LYS A 52 0.95 4.03 3.87
CA LYS A 52 1.02 3.44 5.21
C LYS A 52 -0.05 2.36 5.39
N GLU A 53 -1.30 2.66 5.07
CA GLU A 53 -2.41 1.71 5.19
C GLU A 53 -2.21 0.48 4.30
N THR A 54 -1.73 0.68 3.06
CA THR A 54 -1.37 -0.40 2.14
C THR A 54 -0.24 -1.26 2.73
N MET A 55 0.77 -0.66 3.34
CA MET A 55 1.87 -1.39 4.00
C MET A 55 1.43 -2.08 5.29
N GLU A 56 0.42 -1.59 6.01
CA GLU A 56 -0.12 -2.27 7.19
C GLU A 56 -1.05 -3.43 6.79
N LYS A 57 -1.92 -3.18 5.80
CA LYS A 57 -2.89 -4.16 5.27
C LYS A 57 -2.24 -5.26 4.44
N TYR A 58 -1.18 -4.93 3.69
CA TYR A 58 -0.48 -5.84 2.79
C TYR A 58 1.00 -6.00 3.13
N GLY A 59 1.46 -5.57 4.32
CA GLY A 59 2.87 -5.66 4.75
C GLY A 59 3.44 -7.08 4.81
N ALA A 60 2.57 -8.08 4.87
CA ALA A 60 2.92 -9.49 4.72
C ALA A 60 2.68 -10.03 3.30
N ASN A 61 1.97 -9.29 2.46
CA ASN A 61 1.69 -9.65 1.08
C ASN A 61 2.79 -9.15 0.15
N LYS A 62 4.02 -9.64 0.39
CA LYS A 62 5.08 -9.62 -0.61
C LYS A 62 4.48 -10.06 -1.95
N ASN A 63 4.58 -9.21 -2.96
CA ASN A 63 4.26 -9.60 -4.33
C ASN A 63 5.12 -10.81 -4.69
N PHE A 64 4.62 -11.72 -5.53
CA PHE A 64 5.31 -12.97 -5.85
C PHE A 64 6.77 -12.79 -6.29
N CYS A 65 7.09 -11.64 -6.87
CA CYS A 65 8.46 -11.24 -7.22
C CYS A 65 9.40 -11.15 -5.99
N GLN A 66 8.93 -10.64 -4.85
CA GLN A 66 9.72 -10.56 -3.61
C GLN A 66 9.84 -11.90 -2.89
N LYS A 67 8.81 -12.77 -2.96
CA LYS A 67 8.91 -14.14 -2.41
C LYS A 67 9.94 -14.98 -3.17
N ARG A 68 9.92 -14.90 -4.51
CA ARG A 68 10.94 -15.51 -5.37
C ARG A 68 12.34 -15.00 -5.08
N ALA A 69 12.50 -13.68 -4.88
CA ALA A 69 13.79 -13.09 -4.55
C ALA A 69 14.37 -13.55 -3.19
N LEU A 70 13.52 -14.05 -2.28
CA LEU A 70 13.91 -14.59 -0.97
C LEU A 70 14.07 -16.12 -0.96
N GLY A 71 13.93 -16.78 -2.12
CA GLY A 71 14.04 -18.24 -2.24
C GLY A 71 12.83 -18.99 -1.67
N GLU A 72 11.75 -18.31 -1.29
CA GLU A 72 10.51 -18.98 -0.87
C GLU A 72 9.81 -19.56 -2.12
N PRO A 73 9.55 -20.87 -2.18
CA PRO A 73 8.87 -21.47 -3.32
C PRO A 73 7.43 -20.92 -3.39
N VAL A 74 7.15 -20.20 -4.47
CA VAL A 74 5.78 -19.80 -4.83
C VAL A 74 5.15 -21.02 -5.50
N THR A 75 4.48 -21.84 -4.69
CA THR A 75 3.74 -23.01 -5.19
C THR A 75 2.43 -22.60 -5.85
N GLY A 76 1.99 -23.37 -6.85
CA GLY A 76 0.74 -23.14 -7.59
C GLY A 76 -0.49 -22.90 -6.71
N PRO A 77 -0.70 -23.66 -5.62
CA PRO A 77 -1.82 -23.45 -4.69
C PRO A 77 -1.78 -22.10 -3.97
N VAL A 78 -0.60 -21.61 -3.58
CA VAL A 78 -0.43 -20.31 -2.93
C VAL A 78 -0.71 -19.17 -3.93
N LEU A 79 -0.29 -19.34 -5.17
CA LEU A 79 -0.59 -18.42 -6.27
C LEU A 79 -2.10 -18.37 -6.54
N GLN A 80 -2.75 -19.52 -6.60
CA GLN A 80 -4.19 -19.65 -6.85
C GLN A 80 -5.03 -19.06 -5.71
N ALA A 81 -4.68 -19.32 -4.45
CA ALA A 81 -5.39 -18.79 -3.28
C ALA A 81 -5.36 -17.26 -3.26
N LYS A 82 -4.19 -16.64 -3.53
CA LYS A 82 -4.08 -15.18 -3.62
C LYS A 82 -4.81 -14.61 -4.83
N ALA A 83 -4.80 -15.29 -5.98
CA ALA A 83 -5.55 -14.86 -7.16
C ALA A 83 -7.06 -14.83 -6.88
N LYS A 84 -7.60 -15.83 -6.19
CA LYS A 84 -9.01 -15.89 -5.76
C LYS A 84 -9.35 -14.75 -4.78
N GLN A 85 -8.49 -14.48 -3.80
CA GLN A 85 -8.66 -13.36 -2.87
C GLN A 85 -8.63 -12.00 -3.57
N PHE A 86 -7.72 -11.83 -4.54
CA PHE A 86 -7.61 -10.61 -5.33
C PHE A 86 -8.85 -10.40 -6.20
N HIS A 87 -9.32 -11.45 -6.90
CA HIS A 87 -10.56 -11.42 -7.69
C HIS A 87 -11.77 -10.99 -6.85
N ALA A 88 -11.93 -11.58 -5.66
CA ALA A 88 -13.02 -11.23 -4.74
C ALA A 88 -12.95 -9.76 -4.29
N SER A 89 -11.75 -9.22 -4.07
CA SER A 89 -11.57 -7.82 -3.63
C SER A 89 -11.84 -6.78 -4.71
N LEU A 90 -11.75 -7.16 -5.99
CA LEU A 90 -11.91 -6.25 -7.11
C LEU A 90 -13.38 -6.09 -7.56
N ASN A 91 -14.32 -6.90 -7.05
CA ASN A 91 -15.74 -6.88 -7.42
C ASN A 91 -15.98 -6.74 -8.94
N VAL A 92 -15.09 -7.33 -9.74
CA VAL A 92 -15.01 -7.15 -11.20
C VAL A 92 -16.00 -8.03 -11.95
N ASP A 93 -16.78 -8.84 -11.24
CA ASP A 93 -17.66 -9.84 -11.86
C ASP A 93 -18.65 -9.22 -12.87
N SER A 94 -19.04 -7.94 -12.73
CA SER A 94 -19.94 -7.28 -13.69
C SER A 94 -19.24 -6.68 -14.93
N ILE A 95 -18.04 -6.11 -14.76
CA ILE A 95 -17.30 -5.45 -15.86
C ILE A 95 -16.47 -6.48 -16.65
N PHE A 96 -15.80 -7.41 -15.97
CA PHE A 96 -14.95 -8.41 -16.63
C PHE A 96 -15.76 -9.37 -17.50
N ARG A 97 -16.93 -9.83 -17.04
CA ARG A 97 -17.82 -10.68 -17.84
C ARG A 97 -18.38 -9.97 -19.07
N ARG A 98 -18.53 -8.64 -19.00
CA ARG A 98 -19.02 -7.82 -20.13
C ARG A 98 -17.95 -7.64 -21.20
N VAL A 99 -16.68 -7.47 -20.81
CA VAL A 99 -15.57 -7.21 -21.73
C VAL A 99 -14.95 -8.50 -22.27
N MET A 100 -14.99 -9.59 -21.51
CA MET A 100 -14.35 -10.87 -21.86
C MET A 100 -15.28 -12.06 -21.54
N PRO A 101 -16.31 -12.33 -22.35
CA PRO A 101 -17.34 -13.34 -22.07
C PRO A 101 -16.88 -14.82 -22.14
N GLY A 102 -15.60 -15.09 -22.41
CA GLY A 102 -15.05 -16.45 -22.59
C GLY A 102 -13.94 -16.85 -21.61
N LEU A 103 -13.62 -16.04 -20.60
CA LEU A 103 -12.59 -16.40 -19.63
C LEU A 103 -13.17 -17.39 -18.60
N PRO A 104 -12.56 -18.58 -18.38
CA PRO A 104 -13.03 -19.53 -17.39
C PRO A 104 -13.00 -18.89 -15.99
N ASP A 105 -14.05 -19.12 -15.20
CA ASP A 105 -14.13 -18.64 -13.82
C ASP A 105 -12.94 -19.20 -13.02
N LEU A 106 -12.00 -18.33 -12.67
CA LEU A 106 -10.79 -18.69 -11.92
C LEU A 106 -11.11 -19.29 -10.54
N ARG A 107 -12.36 -19.19 -10.06
CA ARG A 107 -12.84 -19.86 -8.85
C ARG A 107 -12.97 -21.37 -9.05
N ASN A 108 -13.27 -21.83 -10.27
CA ASN A 108 -13.60 -23.22 -10.62
C ASN A 108 -12.49 -23.97 -11.35
N VAL A 109 -11.28 -23.40 -11.46
CA VAL A 109 -10.12 -24.14 -11.97
C VAL A 109 -9.66 -25.14 -10.89
N THR A 110 -10.27 -26.31 -10.88
CA THR A 110 -9.80 -27.48 -10.13
C THR A 110 -8.57 -28.05 -10.86
N GLY A 111 -7.44 -28.08 -10.16
CA GLY A 111 -6.31 -28.93 -10.53
C GLY A 111 -6.57 -30.38 -10.11
#